data_AF-A0A0F9ZM51-F1
#
_entry.id   AF-A0A0F9ZM51-F1
#
_cell.length_a   1.000
_cell.length_b   1.000
_cell.length_c   1.000
_cell.angle_alpha   90.00
_cell.angle_beta   90.00
_cell.angle_gamma   90.00
#
_symmetry.space_group_name_H-M   'P 1'
#
loop_
_entity.id
_entity.type
_entity.pdbx_description
1 polymer ?
#
loop_
_entity_poly.entity_id
_entity_poly.type
_entity_poly.pdbx_seq_one_letter_code
_entity_poly.pdbx_strand_id
1 'polypeptide(L)'
;MTDRSHFCRLDLSRNETLRPVNIGAEEWMGVVVPVLDHGFLYLVDYSGTDESIEQAARVSYGEGTRKASETRGLLRYLMRNEHTSPFEMPEIKFHAKMPIFVARQWVRHRTASLNEYSARYSIVKDEFYIPEPDVISVQSVNNKQDRGNAVNPDVAEEIKVKLSDFYKDANNLYQELLGENGAGFGLARELARTVLPVASYTEWYWKTNLHNMLHFLKLRMDPHAQYEIREYANNMAMVIKDAFPLTWEAFDDYQLNATKVTRPEREILIDMLNKRGVVFSSEEIRQIANEKGLKNKRETEEFIDKIKKFGLLE
;
A
#
# COMPACT_ATOMS: atom_id res chain seq x y z
N MET A 1 3.69 -16.46 -7.70
CA MET A 1 3.80 -16.38 -6.23
C MET A 1 5.10 -15.69 -5.90
N THR A 2 5.05 -14.74 -4.98
CA THR A 2 6.24 -14.02 -4.50
C THR A 2 7.17 -14.97 -3.73
N ASP A 3 8.49 -14.92 -3.95
CA ASP A 3 9.45 -15.69 -3.14
C ASP A 3 9.60 -15.06 -1.75
N ARG A 4 9.45 -15.88 -0.71
CA ARG A 4 9.41 -15.49 0.71
C ARG A 4 10.35 -16.32 1.55
N SER A 5 11.11 -17.22 0.93
CA SER A 5 11.94 -18.23 1.60
C SER A 5 13.03 -17.63 2.48
N HIS A 6 13.39 -16.37 2.24
CA HIS A 6 14.42 -15.62 2.97
C HIS A 6 13.87 -14.88 4.20
N PHE A 7 12.55 -14.84 4.41
CA PHE A 7 11.95 -14.16 5.56
C PHE A 7 11.73 -15.11 6.74
N CYS A 8 11.91 -14.59 7.95
CA CYS A 8 11.59 -15.32 9.18
C CYS A 8 10.06 -15.39 9.35
N ARG A 9 9.54 -16.54 9.82
CA ARG A 9 8.13 -16.70 10.18
C ARG A 9 8.00 -16.92 11.69
N LEU A 10 7.07 -16.21 12.31
CA LEU A 10 6.69 -16.41 13.71
C LEU A 10 6.12 -17.82 13.93
N ASP A 11 6.33 -18.37 15.11
CA ASP A 11 5.70 -19.64 15.49
C ASP A 11 4.20 -19.41 15.73
N LEU A 12 3.37 -20.02 14.89
CA LEU A 12 1.92 -19.89 14.91
C LEU A 12 1.27 -21.26 15.10
N SER A 13 0.36 -21.36 16.06
CA SER A 13 -0.46 -22.56 16.25
C SER A 13 -1.42 -22.75 15.07
N ARG A 14 -1.47 -23.95 14.51
CA ARG A 14 -2.46 -24.32 13.50
C ARG A 14 -3.77 -24.72 14.18
N ASN A 15 -4.87 -24.20 13.67
CA ASN A 15 -6.22 -24.50 14.16
C ASN A 15 -7.12 -24.84 12.96
N GLU A 16 -8.10 -25.72 13.16
CA GLU A 16 -9.16 -25.95 12.18
C GLU A 16 -10.22 -24.83 12.27
N THR A 17 -10.78 -24.43 11.13
CA THR A 17 -11.76 -23.34 11.08
C THR A 17 -12.86 -23.61 10.06
N LEU A 18 -14.08 -23.14 10.37
CA LEU A 18 -15.21 -23.10 9.43
C LEU A 18 -15.16 -21.89 8.50
N ARG A 19 -14.29 -20.91 8.78
CA ARG A 19 -14.15 -19.70 7.98
C ARG A 19 -13.51 -20.04 6.63
N PRO A 20 -13.83 -19.31 5.55
CA PRO A 20 -13.06 -19.38 4.31
C PRO A 20 -11.57 -19.15 4.59
N VAL A 21 -10.72 -20.02 4.07
CA VAL A 21 -9.27 -19.94 4.21
C VAL A 21 -8.70 -19.27 2.96
N ASN A 22 -7.97 -18.18 3.15
CA ASN A 22 -7.27 -17.50 2.07
C ASN A 22 -5.85 -18.06 1.97
N ILE A 23 -5.62 -18.96 1.02
CA ILE A 23 -4.34 -19.67 0.89
C ILE A 23 -3.17 -18.70 0.71
N GLY A 24 -3.33 -17.66 -0.10
CA GLY A 24 -2.28 -16.67 -0.31
C GLY A 24 -1.94 -15.88 0.97
N ALA A 25 -2.96 -15.53 1.76
CA ALA A 25 -2.78 -14.88 3.05
C ALA A 25 -2.15 -15.81 4.10
N GLU A 26 -2.57 -17.08 4.18
CA GLU A 26 -1.96 -18.09 5.08
C GLU A 26 -0.45 -18.25 4.87
N GLU A 27 0.00 -18.17 3.62
CA GLU A 27 1.42 -18.20 3.30
C GLU A 27 2.18 -16.92 3.76
N TRP A 28 1.48 -15.83 4.08
CA TRP A 28 2.05 -14.57 4.60
C TRP A 28 1.86 -14.40 6.11
N MET A 29 0.95 -15.15 6.74
CA MET A 29 0.68 -15.07 8.18
C MET A 29 1.97 -15.27 9.00
N GLY A 30 2.29 -14.27 9.82
CA GLY A 30 3.48 -14.24 10.67
C GLY A 30 4.81 -14.16 9.92
N VAL A 31 4.84 -14.00 8.59
CA VAL A 31 6.08 -13.80 7.83
C VAL A 31 6.55 -12.36 8.06
N VAL A 32 7.67 -12.21 8.76
CA VAL A 32 8.27 -10.92 9.12
C VAL A 32 9.09 -10.41 7.95
N VAL A 33 8.58 -9.35 7.32
CA VAL A 33 9.24 -8.65 6.22
C VAL A 33 10.00 -7.45 6.81
N PRO A 34 11.34 -7.44 6.81
CA PRO A 34 12.13 -6.28 7.23
C PRO A 34 11.88 -5.11 6.28
N VAL A 35 11.79 -3.90 6.83
CA VAL A 35 11.58 -2.67 6.06
C VAL A 35 12.44 -1.56 6.66
N LEU A 36 13.21 -0.85 5.81
CA LEU A 36 14.26 0.08 6.24
C LEU A 36 15.32 -0.64 7.10
N ASP A 37 15.97 0.06 8.01
CA ASP A 37 17.08 -0.44 8.85
C ASP A 37 16.60 -1.22 10.09
N HIS A 38 15.54 -0.75 10.78
CA HIS A 38 15.03 -1.38 12.01
C HIS A 38 13.53 -1.72 11.97
N GLY A 39 12.86 -1.45 10.86
CA GLY A 39 11.43 -1.65 10.70
C GLY A 39 11.06 -3.04 10.23
N PHE A 40 9.79 -3.35 10.35
CA PHE A 40 9.20 -4.56 9.76
C PHE A 40 7.70 -4.40 9.56
N LEU A 41 7.12 -5.31 8.79
CA LEU A 41 5.69 -5.60 8.83
C LEU A 41 5.43 -7.10 8.68
N TYR A 42 4.30 -7.55 9.22
CA TYR A 42 3.78 -8.90 8.92
C TYR A 42 2.27 -8.95 9.04
N LEU A 43 1.67 -9.86 8.27
CA LEU A 43 0.24 -10.15 8.36
C LEU A 43 -0.04 -10.88 9.67
N VAL A 44 -0.90 -10.29 10.50
CA VAL A 44 -1.30 -10.84 11.80
C VAL A 44 -2.55 -11.69 11.65
N ASP A 45 -3.49 -11.23 10.83
CA ASP A 45 -4.81 -11.84 10.69
C ASP A 45 -5.48 -11.32 9.43
N TYR A 46 -6.42 -12.11 8.91
CA TYR A 46 -7.24 -11.75 7.77
C TYR A 46 -8.64 -12.36 7.90
N SER A 47 -9.57 -11.81 7.13
CA SER A 47 -10.85 -12.47 6.86
C SER A 47 -11.23 -12.28 5.40
N GLY A 48 -11.89 -13.30 4.83
CA GLY A 48 -12.40 -13.27 3.48
C GLY A 48 -11.38 -13.63 2.38
N THR A 49 -11.93 -13.89 1.21
CA THR A 49 -11.24 -14.23 -0.05
C THR A 49 -11.84 -13.43 -1.20
N ASP A 50 -11.30 -13.56 -2.41
CA ASP A 50 -11.93 -13.03 -3.63
C ASP A 50 -13.39 -13.53 -3.78
N GLU A 51 -13.68 -14.79 -3.42
CA GLU A 51 -15.04 -15.35 -3.43
C GLU A 51 -15.95 -14.75 -2.36
N SER A 52 -15.40 -14.26 -1.24
CA SER A 52 -16.19 -13.58 -0.21
C SER A 52 -16.75 -12.25 -0.72
N ILE A 53 -15.99 -11.56 -1.58
CA ILE A 53 -16.42 -10.33 -2.26
C ILE A 53 -17.54 -10.65 -3.27
N GLU A 54 -17.35 -11.70 -4.07
CA GLU A 54 -18.41 -12.18 -4.97
C GLU A 54 -19.68 -12.56 -4.21
N GLN A 55 -19.55 -13.32 -3.13
CA GLN A 55 -20.69 -13.73 -2.31
C GLN A 55 -21.47 -12.50 -1.83
N ALA A 56 -20.78 -11.50 -1.27
CA ALA A 56 -21.41 -10.27 -0.81
C ALA A 56 -22.12 -9.51 -1.93
N ALA A 57 -21.51 -9.42 -3.12
CA ALA A 57 -22.12 -8.79 -4.28
C ALA A 57 -23.36 -9.55 -4.80
N ARG A 58 -23.36 -10.88 -4.70
CA ARG A 58 -24.46 -11.74 -5.17
C ARG A 58 -25.60 -11.91 -4.19
N VAL A 59 -25.46 -11.52 -2.92
CA VAL A 59 -26.61 -11.41 -2.00
C VAL A 59 -27.67 -10.47 -2.59
N SER A 60 -27.27 -9.50 -3.41
CA SER A 60 -28.18 -8.64 -4.18
C SER A 60 -28.94 -9.36 -5.32
N TYR A 61 -28.52 -10.56 -5.74
CA TYR A 61 -29.01 -11.27 -6.93
C TYR A 61 -29.61 -12.67 -6.65
N GLY A 62 -29.59 -13.16 -5.41
CA GLY A 62 -30.14 -14.49 -5.02
C GLY A 62 -29.21 -15.68 -5.31
N GLU A 63 -29.52 -16.85 -4.76
CA GLU A 63 -28.68 -18.06 -4.86
C GLU A 63 -28.59 -18.60 -6.30
N GLY A 64 -27.41 -18.47 -6.93
CA GLY A 64 -27.08 -19.05 -8.24
C GLY A 64 -25.81 -19.90 -8.18
N THR A 65 -25.71 -20.89 -9.07
CA THR A 65 -24.61 -21.86 -9.15
C THR A 65 -23.30 -21.23 -9.61
N ARG A 66 -22.18 -21.61 -8.95
CA ARG A 66 -20.85 -20.98 -9.05
C ARG A 66 -20.04 -21.50 -10.24
N LYS A 67 -19.32 -20.61 -10.95
CA LYS A 67 -18.15 -20.95 -11.80
C LYS A 67 -17.03 -19.92 -11.59
N ALA A 68 -15.77 -20.36 -11.47
CA ALA A 68 -14.62 -19.47 -11.21
C ALA A 68 -14.39 -18.37 -12.28
N SER A 69 -14.78 -18.62 -13.55
CA SER A 69 -14.75 -17.59 -14.60
C SER A 69 -15.72 -16.43 -14.32
N GLU A 70 -16.76 -16.68 -13.53
CA GLU A 70 -17.72 -15.66 -13.14
C GLU A 70 -17.17 -14.76 -12.03
N THR A 71 -16.38 -15.30 -11.09
CA THR A 71 -15.76 -14.53 -9.99
C THR A 71 -14.86 -13.44 -10.55
N ARG A 72 -13.87 -13.78 -11.38
CA ARG A 72 -12.96 -12.79 -11.99
C ARG A 72 -13.73 -11.72 -12.77
N GLY A 73 -14.70 -12.13 -13.59
CA GLY A 73 -15.51 -11.22 -14.39
C GLY A 73 -16.33 -10.25 -13.53
N LEU A 74 -16.92 -10.74 -12.44
CA LEU A 74 -17.68 -9.94 -11.49
C LEU A 74 -16.78 -8.95 -10.75
N LEU A 75 -15.66 -9.39 -10.17
CA LEU A 75 -14.75 -8.50 -9.43
C LEU A 75 -14.23 -7.35 -10.31
N ARG A 76 -13.88 -7.64 -11.56
CA ARG A 76 -13.50 -6.63 -12.55
C ARG A 76 -14.64 -5.67 -12.86
N TYR A 77 -15.86 -6.18 -13.01
CA TYR A 77 -17.05 -5.34 -13.20
C TYR A 77 -17.29 -4.42 -12.00
N LEU A 78 -17.20 -4.92 -10.77
CA LEU A 78 -17.39 -4.13 -9.55
C LEU A 78 -16.33 -3.03 -9.45
N MET A 79 -15.05 -3.37 -9.64
CA MET A 79 -13.93 -2.42 -9.56
C MET A 79 -14.07 -1.29 -10.59
N ARG A 80 -14.40 -1.64 -11.84
CA ARG A 80 -14.57 -0.68 -12.94
C ARG A 80 -15.71 0.30 -12.72
N ASN A 81 -16.80 -0.15 -12.10
CA ASN A 81 -17.98 0.67 -11.84
C ASN A 81 -17.95 1.32 -10.45
N GLU A 82 -16.80 1.28 -9.77
CA GLU A 82 -16.63 1.83 -8.42
C GLU A 82 -17.69 1.32 -7.43
N HIS A 83 -18.14 0.06 -7.61
CA HIS A 83 -19.05 -0.60 -6.69
C HIS A 83 -18.24 -1.17 -5.52
N THR A 84 -17.90 -0.30 -4.56
CA THR A 84 -16.87 -0.55 -3.56
C THR A 84 -17.32 -1.39 -2.37
N SER A 85 -18.61 -1.40 -2.03
CA SER A 85 -19.09 -2.01 -0.78
C SER A 85 -18.80 -3.52 -0.64
N PRO A 86 -18.80 -4.37 -1.69
CA PRO A 86 -18.37 -5.77 -1.53
C PRO A 86 -16.89 -5.90 -1.16
N PHE A 87 -16.03 -4.97 -1.59
CA PHE A 87 -14.61 -4.95 -1.25
C PHE A 87 -14.36 -4.50 0.20
N GLU A 88 -15.38 -4.04 0.93
CA GLU A 88 -15.25 -3.72 2.36
C GLU A 88 -15.44 -4.95 3.26
N MET A 89 -15.86 -6.09 2.71
CA MET A 89 -16.14 -7.31 3.48
C MET A 89 -14.87 -8.03 3.97
N PRO A 90 -13.80 -8.16 3.16
CA PRO A 90 -12.55 -8.72 3.66
C PRO A 90 -11.83 -7.72 4.59
N GLU A 91 -11.33 -8.19 5.73
CA GLU A 91 -10.50 -7.41 6.65
C GLU A 91 -9.06 -7.92 6.66
N ILE A 92 -8.12 -7.01 6.86
CA ILE A 92 -6.68 -7.29 6.91
C ILE A 92 -6.08 -6.60 8.12
N LYS A 93 -5.25 -7.30 8.89
CA LYS A 93 -4.58 -6.78 10.08
C LYS A 93 -3.08 -6.99 9.98
N PHE A 94 -2.32 -5.90 10.03
CA PHE A 94 -0.87 -5.91 10.07
C PHE A 94 -0.36 -5.52 11.45
N HIS A 95 0.79 -6.08 11.83
CA HIS A 95 1.68 -5.49 12.81
C HIS A 95 2.82 -4.85 12.01
N ALA A 96 3.06 -3.57 12.24
CA ALA A 96 4.14 -2.85 11.60
C ALA A 96 4.94 -2.07 12.63
N LYS A 97 6.26 -2.06 12.45
CA LYS A 97 7.21 -1.23 13.18
C LYS A 97 7.85 -0.25 12.20
N MET A 98 7.74 1.04 12.47
CA MET A 98 8.16 2.13 11.57
C MET A 98 8.64 3.36 12.32
N PRO A 99 9.34 4.29 11.65
CA PRO A 99 9.66 5.59 12.24
C PRO A 99 8.40 6.43 12.50
N ILE A 100 8.39 7.26 13.55
CA ILE A 100 7.25 8.11 13.89
C ILE A 100 6.84 9.02 12.72
N PHE A 101 7.78 9.55 11.93
CA PHE A 101 7.42 10.38 10.77
C PHE A 101 6.67 9.61 9.67
N VAL A 102 6.90 8.30 9.54
CA VAL A 102 6.14 7.40 8.65
C VAL A 102 4.75 7.15 9.25
N ALA A 103 4.69 6.82 10.55
CA ALA A 103 3.43 6.60 11.26
C ALA A 103 2.49 7.81 11.14
N ARG A 104 3.02 9.04 11.23
CA ARG A 104 2.26 10.29 11.08
C ARG A 104 1.63 10.50 9.70
N GLN A 105 2.21 9.92 8.65
CA GLN A 105 1.61 9.93 7.30
C GLN A 105 0.57 8.82 7.17
N TRP A 106 0.83 7.67 7.75
CA TRP A 106 -0.03 6.51 7.68
C TRP A 106 -1.32 6.69 8.48
N VAL A 107 -1.28 7.31 9.68
CA VAL A 107 -2.46 7.58 10.52
C VAL A 107 -3.50 8.50 9.85
N ARG A 108 -3.15 9.18 8.75
CA ARG A 108 -4.08 10.00 7.97
C ARG A 108 -5.14 9.16 7.25
N HIS A 109 -4.95 7.85 7.14
CA HIS A 109 -5.91 6.88 6.62
C HIS A 109 -6.92 6.49 7.70
N ARG A 110 -7.92 7.37 7.88
CA ARG A 110 -8.88 7.37 9.01
C ARG A 110 -9.87 6.20 9.02
N THR A 111 -9.99 5.47 7.91
CA THR A 111 -10.90 4.31 7.76
C THR A 111 -10.26 3.00 8.23
N ALA A 112 -9.32 3.09 9.16
CA ALA A 112 -8.63 1.98 9.77
C ALA A 112 -8.71 2.07 11.31
N SER A 113 -8.58 0.92 11.96
CA SER A 113 -8.41 0.81 13.41
C SER A 113 -6.93 0.63 13.72
N LEU A 114 -6.40 1.39 14.68
CA LEU A 114 -5.00 1.32 15.07
C LEU A 114 -4.86 1.22 16.59
N ASN A 115 -3.80 0.53 17.03
CA ASN A 115 -3.34 0.56 18.42
C ASN A 115 -1.81 0.63 18.41
N GLU A 116 -1.28 1.74 18.91
CA GLU A 116 0.15 2.08 18.85
C GLU A 116 0.81 1.89 20.21
N TYR A 117 2.07 1.44 20.17
CA TYR A 117 2.99 1.44 21.29
C TYR A 117 3.02 2.83 21.97
N SER A 118 2.74 2.84 23.28
CA SER A 118 2.69 4.09 24.04
C SER A 118 3.96 4.33 24.83
N ALA A 119 4.75 5.31 24.39
CA ALA A 119 5.91 5.82 25.14
C ALA A 119 5.56 6.51 26.47
N ARG A 120 4.26 6.56 26.87
CA ARG A 120 3.85 6.99 28.22
C ARG A 120 4.00 5.86 29.23
N TYR A 121 3.74 4.63 28.77
CA TYR A 121 3.71 3.44 29.61
C TYR A 121 5.00 2.64 29.51
N SER A 122 5.74 2.79 28.42
CA SER A 122 6.88 1.93 28.09
C SER A 122 8.11 2.76 27.73
N ILE A 123 9.29 2.17 27.90
CA ILE A 123 10.59 2.79 27.59
C ILE A 123 10.88 2.59 26.10
N VAL A 124 11.10 3.70 25.39
CA VAL A 124 11.39 3.67 23.95
C VAL A 124 12.75 3.01 23.72
N LYS A 125 12.81 2.10 22.74
CA LYS A 125 14.05 1.43 22.35
C LYS A 125 15.00 2.41 21.67
N ASP A 126 16.30 2.16 21.79
CA ASP A 126 17.35 2.87 21.07
C ASP A 126 17.39 2.43 19.60
N GLU A 127 16.35 2.78 18.86
CA GLU A 127 16.14 2.42 17.46
C GLU A 127 15.62 3.65 16.70
N PHE A 128 16.48 4.21 15.84
CA PHE A 128 16.20 5.40 15.05
C PHE A 128 16.44 5.10 13.58
N TYR A 129 15.60 5.64 12.69
CA TYR A 129 15.82 5.51 11.26
C TYR A 129 17.03 6.29 10.80
N ILE A 130 17.99 5.57 10.23
CA ILE A 130 19.15 6.10 9.55
C ILE A 130 19.04 5.70 8.08
N PRO A 131 18.88 6.66 7.15
CA PRO A 131 18.77 6.34 5.73
C PRO A 131 20.08 5.74 5.21
N GLU A 132 19.97 4.75 4.33
CA GLU A 132 21.12 4.25 3.58
C GLU A 132 21.66 5.33 2.61
N PRO A 133 22.98 5.36 2.33
CA PRO A 133 23.58 6.41 1.53
C PRO A 133 22.95 6.61 0.14
N ASP A 134 22.45 5.54 -0.47
CA ASP A 134 21.83 5.52 -1.80
C ASP A 134 20.46 6.22 -1.85
N VAL A 135 19.78 6.33 -0.71
CA VAL A 135 18.48 7.00 -0.61
C VAL A 135 18.58 8.45 -0.13
N ILE A 136 19.78 8.92 0.22
CA ILE A 136 20.04 10.32 0.59
C ILE A 136 20.12 11.18 -0.67
N SER A 137 19.25 12.17 -0.77
CA SER A 137 19.12 13.02 -1.96
C SER A 137 18.81 14.45 -1.59
N VAL A 138 19.14 15.38 -2.48
CA VAL A 138 18.72 16.78 -2.34
C VAL A 138 17.22 16.94 -2.62
N GLN A 139 16.65 18.10 -2.30
CA GLN A 139 15.26 18.43 -2.65
C GLN A 139 15.09 18.56 -4.17
N SER A 140 14.02 18.00 -4.75
CA SER A 140 13.69 18.22 -6.16
C SER A 140 13.31 19.68 -6.43
N VAL A 141 13.84 20.23 -7.53
CA VAL A 141 13.57 21.61 -7.98
C VAL A 141 12.16 21.73 -8.57
N ASN A 142 11.68 20.68 -9.24
CA ASN A 142 10.41 20.69 -9.98
C ASN A 142 9.23 20.21 -9.13
N ASN A 143 9.48 19.42 -8.10
CA ASN A 143 8.45 18.93 -7.18
C ASN A 143 8.91 19.02 -5.73
N LYS A 144 8.23 19.86 -4.94
CA LYS A 144 8.53 20.06 -3.51
C LYS A 144 8.25 18.83 -2.64
N GLN A 145 7.58 17.81 -3.18
CA GLN A 145 7.28 16.56 -2.48
C GLN A 145 8.25 15.42 -2.84
N ASP A 146 9.08 15.59 -3.87
CA ASP A 146 9.98 14.55 -4.36
C ASP A 146 11.43 14.80 -3.96
N ARG A 147 12.22 13.71 -3.98
CA ARG A 147 13.68 13.76 -3.96
C ARG A 147 14.21 14.18 -5.32
N GLY A 148 15.26 15.00 -5.31
CA GLY A 148 16.05 15.38 -6.47
C GLY A 148 17.19 14.40 -6.71
N ASN A 149 18.34 14.91 -7.12
CA ASN A 149 19.51 14.07 -7.37
C ASN A 149 20.08 13.49 -6.07
N ALA A 150 20.65 12.29 -6.16
CA ALA A 150 21.46 11.72 -5.10
C ALA A 150 22.62 12.67 -4.77
N VAL A 151 22.97 12.75 -3.48
CA VAL A 151 24.18 13.47 -3.06
C VAL A 151 25.41 12.63 -3.40
N ASN A 152 26.60 13.24 -3.34
CA ASN A 152 27.85 12.49 -3.47
C ASN A 152 27.92 11.38 -2.39
N PRO A 153 28.36 10.15 -2.70
CA PRO A 153 28.46 9.06 -1.73
C PRO A 153 29.24 9.41 -0.44
N ASP A 154 30.34 10.16 -0.54
CA ASP A 154 31.13 10.58 0.62
C ASP A 154 30.32 11.53 1.53
N VAL A 155 29.52 12.40 0.92
CA VAL A 155 28.62 13.32 1.63
C VAL A 155 27.44 12.56 2.25
N ALA A 156 26.90 11.56 1.54
CA ALA A 156 25.85 10.70 2.07
C ALA A 156 26.32 9.96 3.33
N GLU A 157 27.54 9.41 3.31
CA GLU A 157 28.13 8.74 4.46
C GLU A 157 28.40 9.71 5.61
N GLU A 158 28.91 10.92 5.32
CA GLU A 158 29.07 11.96 6.34
C GLU A 158 27.73 12.31 7.00
N ILE A 159 26.65 12.44 6.22
CA ILE A 159 25.31 12.69 6.75
C ILE A 159 24.84 11.53 7.63
N LYS A 160 25.06 10.28 7.20
CA LYS A 160 24.71 9.06 7.96
C LYS A 160 25.36 9.09 9.34
N VAL A 161 26.66 9.39 9.41
CA VAL A 161 27.41 9.49 10.66
C VAL A 161 26.85 10.61 11.56
N LYS A 162 26.62 11.81 11.01
CA LYS A 162 26.06 12.93 11.79
C LYS A 162 24.68 12.65 12.36
N LEU A 163 23.83 11.96 11.61
CA LEU A 163 22.51 11.52 12.10
C LEU A 163 22.67 10.51 13.24
N SER A 164 23.55 9.52 13.08
CA SER A 164 23.85 8.53 14.11
C SER A 164 24.36 9.16 15.40
N ASP A 165 25.30 10.10 15.32
CA ASP A 165 25.83 10.80 16.49
C ASP A 165 24.74 11.61 17.21
N PHE A 166 23.92 12.35 16.45
CA PHE A 166 22.80 13.10 17.02
C PHE A 166 21.76 12.21 17.71
N TYR A 167 21.42 11.06 17.11
CA TYR A 167 20.47 10.11 17.70
C TYR A 167 21.00 9.48 18.98
N LYS A 168 22.30 9.16 19.01
CA LYS A 168 22.98 8.69 20.22
C LYS A 168 22.91 9.71 21.35
N ASP A 169 23.19 10.98 21.06
CA ASP A 169 23.09 12.06 22.06
C ASP A 169 21.67 12.26 22.56
N ALA A 170 20.68 12.19 21.66
CA ALA A 170 19.26 12.27 22.03
C ALA A 170 18.84 11.11 22.95
N ASN A 171 19.30 9.87 22.68
CA ASN A 171 19.04 8.73 23.55
C ASN A 171 19.75 8.86 24.90
N ASN A 172 21.02 9.31 24.93
CA ASN A 172 21.73 9.56 26.18
C ASN A 172 20.98 10.54 27.08
N LEU A 173 20.51 11.66 26.53
CA LEU A 173 19.68 12.62 27.25
C LEU A 173 18.36 11.99 27.71
N TYR A 174 17.70 11.20 26.86
CA TYR A 174 16.49 10.48 27.25
C TYR A 174 16.72 9.56 28.46
N GLN A 175 17.80 8.78 28.48
CA GLN A 175 18.15 7.92 29.62
C GLN A 175 18.47 8.72 30.89
N GLU A 176 19.19 9.84 30.77
CA GLU A 176 19.46 10.74 31.90
C GLU A 176 18.17 11.34 32.48
N LEU A 177 17.23 11.75 31.62
CA LEU A 177 15.92 12.25 32.04
C LEU A 177 15.09 11.17 32.73
N LEU A 178 15.10 9.93 32.23
CA LEU A 178 14.41 8.80 32.86
C LEU A 178 14.95 8.47 34.25
N GLY A 179 16.26 8.56 34.44
CA GLY A 179 16.88 8.35 35.74
C GLY A 179 16.91 6.90 36.24
N GLU A 180 16.86 5.91 35.35
CA GLU A 180 16.78 4.49 35.76
C GLU A 180 18.01 4.07 36.59
N ASN A 181 17.80 3.20 37.58
CA ASN A 181 18.81 2.75 38.55
C ASN A 181 19.33 3.84 39.51
N GLY A 182 18.61 4.95 39.68
CA GLY A 182 18.95 5.99 40.65
C GLY A 182 20.00 6.98 40.16
N ALA A 183 20.33 6.97 38.87
CA ALA A 183 21.23 7.92 38.22
C ALA A 183 20.44 8.74 37.18
N GLY A 184 20.33 10.06 37.36
CA GLY A 184 19.61 10.98 36.46
C GLY A 184 18.51 11.77 37.15
N PHE A 185 17.53 12.29 36.39
CA PHE A 185 16.50 13.21 36.90
C PHE A 185 15.20 12.55 37.39
N GLY A 186 14.91 11.31 36.98
CA GLY A 186 13.72 10.58 37.42
C GLY A 186 12.40 11.14 36.89
N LEU A 187 12.40 11.75 35.70
CA LEU A 187 11.18 12.32 35.12
C LEU A 187 10.18 11.24 34.71
N ALA A 188 8.91 11.62 34.69
CA ALA A 188 7.85 10.79 34.12
C ALA A 188 8.16 10.50 32.63
N ARG A 189 7.92 9.25 32.20
CA ARG A 189 8.19 8.77 30.82
C ARG A 189 7.58 9.66 29.74
N GLU A 190 6.37 10.20 29.99
CA GLU A 190 5.68 11.04 29.04
C GLU A 190 6.37 12.39 28.77
N LEU A 191 7.16 12.88 29.74
CA LEU A 191 8.00 14.08 29.63
C LEU A 191 9.40 13.72 29.11
N ALA A 192 10.03 12.67 29.64
CA ALA A 192 11.38 12.27 29.27
C ALA A 192 11.52 12.03 27.76
N ARG A 193 10.52 11.38 27.14
CA ARG A 193 10.52 11.08 25.70
C ARG A 193 10.45 12.31 24.78
N THR A 194 10.18 13.51 25.29
CA THR A 194 9.97 14.71 24.44
C THR A 194 11.23 15.13 23.68
N VAL A 195 12.41 14.67 24.12
CA VAL A 195 13.70 14.87 23.45
C VAL A 195 13.91 13.94 22.26
N LEU A 196 13.13 12.85 22.14
CA LEU A 196 13.32 11.86 21.11
C LEU A 196 12.85 12.39 19.74
N PRO A 197 13.68 12.27 18.68
CA PRO A 197 13.33 12.74 17.35
C PRO A 197 12.20 11.90 16.72
N VAL A 198 11.52 12.46 15.72
CA VAL A 198 10.52 11.74 14.92
C VAL A 198 11.10 10.57 14.10
N ALA A 199 12.42 10.41 14.07
CA ALA A 199 13.12 9.27 13.50
C ALA A 199 13.04 8.01 14.39
N SER A 200 12.65 8.15 15.67
CA SER A 200 12.47 7.01 16.57
C SER A 200 11.45 6.02 16.02
N TYR A 201 11.70 4.73 16.22
CA TYR A 201 10.75 3.69 15.85
C TYR A 201 9.59 3.57 16.84
N THR A 202 8.41 3.33 16.29
CA THR A 202 7.18 2.95 16.98
C THR A 202 6.65 1.68 16.32
N GLU A 203 5.71 1.01 16.98
CA GLU A 203 5.05 -0.18 16.43
C GLU A 203 3.56 -0.15 16.73
N TRP A 204 2.77 -0.73 15.82
CA TRP A 204 1.33 -0.76 15.99
C TRP A 204 0.67 -1.98 15.38
N TYR A 205 -0.51 -2.30 15.87
CA TYR A 205 -1.48 -3.07 15.10
C TYR A 205 -2.31 -2.10 14.25
N TRP A 206 -2.45 -2.41 12.96
CA TRP A 206 -3.23 -1.64 12.02
C TRP A 206 -4.17 -2.56 11.25
N LYS A 207 -5.49 -2.35 11.40
CA LYS A 207 -6.56 -3.13 10.77
C LYS A 207 -7.38 -2.25 9.84
N THR A 208 -7.62 -2.71 8.62
CA THR A 208 -8.54 -2.06 7.68
C THR A 208 -9.27 -3.10 6.82
N ASN A 209 -10.31 -2.68 6.09
CA ASN A 209 -10.92 -3.52 5.07
C ASN A 209 -10.19 -3.42 3.72
N LEU A 210 -10.44 -4.37 2.82
CA LEU A 210 -9.71 -4.46 1.55
C LEU A 210 -9.91 -3.22 0.67
N HIS A 211 -11.12 -2.64 0.58
CA HIS A 211 -11.35 -1.39 -0.16
C HIS A 211 -10.40 -0.26 0.30
N ASN A 212 -10.33 -0.03 1.61
CA ASN A 212 -9.49 1.01 2.19
C ASN A 212 -7.99 0.65 2.15
N MET A 213 -7.64 -0.64 2.18
CA MET A 213 -6.29 -1.12 1.90
C MET A 213 -5.86 -0.75 0.47
N LEU A 214 -6.68 -1.04 -0.54
CA LEU A 214 -6.39 -0.68 -1.92
C LEU A 214 -6.24 0.84 -2.10
N HIS A 215 -7.07 1.63 -1.42
CA HIS A 215 -6.92 3.09 -1.38
C HIS A 215 -5.59 3.53 -0.75
N PHE A 216 -5.19 2.93 0.39
CA PHE A 216 -3.90 3.16 1.01
C PHE A 216 -2.75 2.87 0.05
N LEU A 217 -2.75 1.69 -0.56
CA LEU A 217 -1.72 1.24 -1.50
C LEU A 217 -1.63 2.18 -2.70
N LYS A 218 -2.76 2.59 -3.29
CA LYS A 218 -2.79 3.54 -4.40
C LYS A 218 -2.08 4.85 -4.06
N LEU A 219 -2.31 5.39 -2.87
CA LEU A 219 -1.72 6.67 -2.45
C LEU A 219 -0.30 6.55 -1.94
N ARG A 220 0.10 5.38 -1.42
CA ARG A 220 1.39 5.18 -0.75
C ARG A 220 2.41 4.44 -1.59
N MET A 221 2.02 3.77 -2.68
CA MET A 221 2.94 3.27 -3.70
C MET A 221 3.28 4.35 -4.74
N ASP A 222 2.51 5.44 -4.79
CA ASP A 222 2.72 6.54 -5.72
C ASP A 222 4.12 7.16 -5.55
N PRO A 223 4.85 7.47 -6.63
CA PRO A 223 6.18 8.09 -6.55
C PRO A 223 6.24 9.38 -5.74
N HIS A 224 5.14 10.13 -5.64
CA HIS A 224 5.02 11.35 -4.85
C HIS A 224 4.88 11.10 -3.35
N ALA A 225 4.56 9.87 -2.93
CA ALA A 225 4.67 9.50 -1.53
C ALA A 225 6.15 9.41 -1.14
N GLN A 226 6.45 9.81 0.09
CA GLN A 226 7.79 9.76 0.63
C GLN A 226 8.33 8.31 0.58
N TYR A 227 9.57 8.14 0.11
CA TYR A 227 10.23 6.83 -0.06
C TYR A 227 9.94 5.86 1.08
N GLU A 228 10.13 6.29 2.32
CA GLU A 228 9.99 5.39 3.47
C GLU A 228 8.59 4.79 3.59
N ILE A 229 7.50 5.55 3.40
CA ILE A 229 6.15 4.96 3.44
C ILE A 229 5.85 4.11 2.20
N ARG A 230 6.52 4.39 1.06
CA ARG A 230 6.40 3.54 -0.13
C ARG A 230 6.97 2.16 0.11
N GLU A 231 8.09 2.05 0.81
CA GLU A 231 8.69 0.75 1.14
C GLU A 231 7.71 -0.12 1.95
N TYR A 232 7.00 0.46 2.93
CA TYR A 232 5.93 -0.27 3.64
C TYR A 232 4.77 -0.63 2.71
N ALA A 233 4.31 0.29 1.87
CA ALA A 233 3.20 0.04 0.96
C ALA A 233 3.51 -1.04 -0.08
N ASN A 234 4.73 -1.05 -0.65
CA ASN A 234 5.18 -2.05 -1.61
C ASN A 234 5.25 -3.45 -0.98
N ASN A 235 5.78 -3.56 0.25
CA ASN A 235 5.80 -4.83 0.97
C ASN A 235 4.38 -5.30 1.35
N MET A 236 3.47 -4.39 1.71
CA MET A 236 2.04 -4.73 1.90
C MET A 236 1.38 -5.18 0.60
N ALA A 237 1.69 -4.53 -0.53
CA ALA A 237 1.14 -4.89 -1.83
C ALA A 237 1.50 -6.33 -2.23
N MET A 238 2.71 -6.82 -1.91
CA MET A 238 3.08 -8.22 -2.13
C MET A 238 2.14 -9.18 -1.39
N VAL A 239 1.80 -8.87 -0.14
CA VAL A 239 0.85 -9.65 0.67
C VAL A 239 -0.55 -9.62 0.04
N ILE A 240 -1.05 -8.42 -0.30
CA ILE A 240 -2.40 -8.26 -0.86
C ILE A 240 -2.53 -8.91 -2.23
N LYS A 241 -1.49 -8.83 -3.07
CA LYS A 241 -1.46 -9.44 -4.40
C LYS A 241 -1.57 -10.95 -4.34
N ASP A 242 -0.87 -11.59 -3.39
CA ASP A 242 -0.95 -13.04 -3.22
C ASP A 242 -2.26 -13.46 -2.52
N ALA A 243 -2.78 -12.66 -1.58
CA ALA A 243 -4.01 -12.95 -0.86
C ALA A 243 -5.30 -12.73 -1.69
N PHE A 244 -5.34 -11.72 -2.55
CA PHE A 244 -6.53 -11.37 -3.35
C PHE A 244 -6.14 -11.19 -4.82
N PRO A 245 -5.66 -12.25 -5.51
CA PRO A 245 -5.08 -12.13 -6.84
C PRO A 245 -6.07 -11.61 -7.90
N LEU A 246 -7.35 -11.97 -7.82
CA LEU A 246 -8.35 -11.50 -8.80
C LEU A 246 -8.73 -10.04 -8.55
N THR A 247 -8.86 -9.65 -7.27
CA THR A 247 -9.08 -8.25 -6.89
C THR A 247 -7.86 -7.39 -7.24
N TRP A 248 -6.64 -7.89 -6.99
CA TRP A 248 -5.40 -7.20 -7.34
C TRP A 248 -5.30 -6.95 -8.85
N GLU A 249 -5.59 -7.96 -9.66
CA GLU A 249 -5.62 -7.81 -11.12
C GLU A 249 -6.59 -6.70 -11.56
N ALA A 250 -7.80 -6.66 -10.99
CA ALA A 250 -8.76 -5.60 -11.28
C ALA A 250 -8.28 -4.22 -10.78
N PHE A 251 -7.69 -4.16 -9.59
CA PHE A 251 -7.15 -2.92 -9.02
C PHE A 251 -6.00 -2.36 -9.86
N ASP A 252 -5.11 -3.23 -10.35
CA ASP A 252 -3.98 -2.87 -11.19
C ASP A 252 -4.47 -2.21 -12.50
N ASP A 253 -5.37 -2.89 -13.21
CA ASP A 253 -5.91 -2.46 -14.51
C ASP A 253 -6.75 -1.18 -14.43
N TYR A 254 -7.62 -1.08 -13.42
CA TYR A 254 -8.63 -0.02 -13.36
C TYR A 254 -8.26 1.15 -12.46
N GLN A 255 -7.27 1.00 -11.57
CA GLN A 255 -6.95 2.04 -10.58
C GLN A 255 -5.48 2.40 -10.48
N LEU A 256 -4.54 1.46 -10.44
CA LEU A 256 -3.11 1.76 -10.29
C LEU A 256 -2.50 2.24 -11.61
N ASN A 257 -2.61 1.42 -12.66
CA ASN A 257 -2.00 1.68 -13.97
C ASN A 257 -2.96 2.33 -14.96
N ALA A 258 -4.15 2.74 -14.50
CA ALA A 258 -5.11 3.48 -15.31
C ALA A 258 -4.76 4.97 -15.38
N THR A 259 -4.73 5.53 -16.60
CA THR A 259 -4.59 6.98 -16.81
C THR A 259 -5.94 7.68 -16.74
N LYS A 260 -6.08 8.66 -15.86
CA LYS A 260 -7.25 9.54 -15.82
C LYS A 260 -7.08 10.66 -16.84
N VAL A 261 -8.10 10.84 -17.68
CA VAL A 261 -8.22 11.97 -18.60
C VAL A 261 -9.39 12.82 -18.13
N THR A 262 -9.11 14.05 -17.70
CA THR A 262 -10.10 15.02 -17.25
C THR A 262 -10.96 15.50 -18.42
N ARG A 263 -12.09 16.16 -18.14
CA ARG A 263 -12.98 16.71 -19.19
C ARG A 263 -12.22 17.62 -20.18
N PRO A 264 -11.40 18.61 -19.76
CA PRO A 264 -10.67 19.45 -20.71
C PRO A 264 -9.59 18.70 -21.50
N GLU A 265 -8.83 17.80 -20.85
CA GLU A 265 -7.83 16.98 -21.55
C GLU A 265 -8.49 16.10 -22.61
N ARG A 266 -9.68 15.56 -22.31
CA ARG A 266 -10.48 14.80 -23.26
C ARG A 266 -10.85 15.64 -24.48
N GLU A 267 -11.31 16.87 -24.28
CA GLU A 267 -11.66 17.78 -25.39
C GLU A 267 -10.46 18.09 -26.28
N ILE A 268 -9.29 18.36 -25.68
CA ILE A 268 -8.04 18.59 -26.41
C ILE A 268 -7.66 17.35 -27.24
N LEU A 269 -7.74 16.16 -26.66
CA LEU A 269 -7.44 14.90 -27.36
C LEU A 269 -8.38 14.68 -28.55
N ILE A 270 -9.68 14.90 -28.37
CA ILE A 270 -10.68 14.80 -29.44
C ILE A 270 -10.32 15.75 -30.58
N ASP A 271 -10.05 17.02 -30.29
CA ASP A 271 -9.69 18.02 -31.30
C ASP A 271 -8.40 17.67 -32.05
N MET A 272 -7.38 17.18 -31.33
CA MET A 272 -6.11 16.77 -31.93
C MET A 272 -6.27 15.57 -32.87
N LEU A 273 -7.07 14.58 -32.49
CA LEU A 273 -7.31 13.37 -33.27
C LEU A 273 -8.20 13.65 -34.49
N ASN A 274 -9.24 14.48 -34.33
CA ASN A 274 -10.08 14.93 -35.42
C ASN A 274 -9.29 15.72 -36.48
N LYS A 275 -8.38 16.61 -36.07
CA LYS A 275 -7.49 17.33 -36.99
C LYS A 275 -6.56 16.43 -37.80
N ARG A 276 -6.30 15.21 -37.32
CA ARG A 276 -5.51 14.18 -38.00
C ARG A 276 -6.38 13.20 -38.80
N GLY A 277 -7.70 13.36 -38.79
CA GLY A 277 -8.64 12.46 -39.45
C GLY A 277 -8.61 11.04 -38.88
N VAL A 278 -8.28 10.89 -37.58
CA VAL A 278 -8.25 9.58 -36.93
C VAL A 278 -9.67 9.12 -36.66
N VAL A 279 -10.05 7.99 -37.24
CA VAL A 279 -11.31 7.30 -36.99
C VAL A 279 -11.03 5.81 -36.89
N PHE A 280 -11.78 5.10 -36.07
CA PHE A 280 -11.64 3.66 -35.84
C PHE A 280 -12.94 2.95 -36.18
N SER A 281 -12.83 1.77 -36.78
CA SER A 281 -13.98 0.88 -36.92
C SER A 281 -14.14 0.00 -35.67
N SER A 282 -15.38 -0.36 -35.33
CA SER A 282 -15.63 -1.28 -34.20
C SER A 282 -14.96 -2.65 -34.42
N GLU A 283 -14.85 -3.10 -35.67
CA GLU A 283 -14.24 -4.40 -36.00
C GLU A 283 -12.73 -4.39 -35.80
N GLU A 284 -12.06 -3.31 -36.24
CA GLU A 284 -10.63 -3.09 -35.99
C GLU A 284 -10.34 -3.09 -34.48
N ILE A 285 -11.15 -2.38 -33.68
CA ILE A 285 -10.98 -2.36 -32.23
C ILE A 285 -11.11 -3.77 -31.64
N ARG A 286 -12.11 -4.56 -32.08
CA ARG A 286 -12.29 -5.95 -31.60
C ARG A 286 -11.11 -6.85 -31.97
N GLN A 287 -10.58 -6.71 -33.19
CA GLN A 287 -9.41 -7.46 -33.63
C GLN A 287 -8.20 -7.15 -32.77
N ILE A 288 -7.85 -5.86 -32.63
CA ILE A 288 -6.69 -5.41 -31.84
C ILE A 288 -6.87 -5.77 -30.37
N ALA A 289 -8.08 -5.63 -29.81
CA ALA A 289 -8.38 -6.02 -28.44
C ALA A 289 -8.05 -7.50 -28.18
N ASN A 290 -8.41 -8.40 -29.11
CA ASN A 290 -8.09 -9.82 -29.01
C ASN A 290 -6.56 -10.07 -29.09
N GLU A 291 -5.86 -9.39 -30.00
CA GLU A 291 -4.40 -9.47 -30.14
C GLU A 291 -3.65 -8.97 -28.89
N LYS A 292 -4.17 -7.91 -28.25
CA LYS A 292 -3.61 -7.30 -27.03
C LYS A 292 -4.07 -7.96 -25.73
N GLY A 293 -4.90 -8.99 -25.81
CA GLY A 293 -5.31 -9.78 -24.65
C GLY A 293 -6.53 -9.25 -23.88
N LEU A 294 -7.22 -8.22 -24.39
CA LEU A 294 -8.53 -7.78 -23.87
C LEU A 294 -9.63 -8.74 -24.36
N LYS A 295 -9.58 -9.99 -23.88
CA LYS A 295 -10.44 -11.08 -24.37
C LYS A 295 -11.89 -11.01 -23.88
N ASN A 296 -12.18 -10.17 -22.89
CA ASN A 296 -13.54 -10.03 -22.38
C ASN A 296 -14.36 -9.18 -23.35
N LYS A 297 -15.40 -9.79 -23.93
CA LYS A 297 -16.29 -9.11 -24.89
C LYS A 297 -16.91 -7.84 -24.31
N ARG A 298 -17.39 -7.88 -23.07
CA ARG A 298 -18.01 -6.71 -22.43
C ARG A 298 -17.01 -5.58 -22.21
N GLU A 299 -15.79 -5.89 -21.78
CA GLU A 299 -14.74 -4.88 -21.63
C GLU A 299 -14.33 -4.27 -22.97
N THR A 300 -14.34 -5.07 -24.04
CA THR A 300 -14.10 -4.59 -25.41
C THR A 300 -15.21 -3.66 -25.87
N GLU A 301 -16.48 -4.03 -25.71
CA GLU A 301 -17.60 -3.17 -26.08
C GLU A 301 -17.63 -1.87 -25.26
N GLU A 302 -17.31 -1.91 -23.97
CA GLU A 302 -17.19 -0.71 -23.15
C GLU A 302 -16.03 0.19 -23.57
N PHE A 303 -14.93 -0.39 -24.10
CA PHE A 303 -13.86 0.39 -24.70
C PHE A 303 -14.33 1.04 -26.01
N ILE A 304 -15.07 0.33 -26.86
CA ILE A 304 -15.71 0.90 -28.07
C ILE A 304 -16.65 2.04 -27.68
N ASP A 305 -17.45 1.90 -26.62
CA ASP A 305 -18.31 2.97 -26.12
C ASP A 305 -17.50 4.19 -25.63
N LYS A 306 -16.31 3.97 -25.06
CA LYS A 306 -15.39 5.07 -24.74
C LYS A 306 -14.93 5.75 -26.04
N ILE A 307 -14.44 5.00 -27.03
CA ILE A 307 -14.01 5.54 -28.34
C ILE A 307 -15.14 6.33 -29.03
N LYS A 308 -16.37 5.83 -28.96
CA LYS A 308 -17.56 6.54 -29.44
C LYS A 308 -17.78 7.88 -28.72
N LYS A 309 -17.56 7.94 -27.40
CA LYS A 309 -17.60 9.20 -26.64
C LYS A 309 -16.47 10.16 -26.98
N PHE A 310 -15.36 9.68 -27.55
CA PHE A 310 -14.34 10.53 -28.15
C PHE A 310 -14.74 11.02 -29.56
N GLY A 311 -15.83 10.55 -30.14
CA GLY A 311 -16.24 10.91 -31.50
C GLY A 311 -15.34 10.32 -32.59
N LEU A 312 -14.60 9.26 -32.26
CA LEU A 312 -13.58 8.66 -33.13
C LEU A 312 -14.03 7.31 -33.71
N LEU A 313 -15.33 7.01 -33.65
CA LEU A 313 -15.88 5.77 -34.21
C LEU A 313 -16.55 6.08 -35.55
N GLU A 314 -16.26 5.27 -36.56
CA GLU A 314 -16.91 5.31 -37.89
C GLU A 314 -18.43 5.07 -37.80
#